data_AF-A0A943TU98-F1
#
_entry.id   AF-A0A943TU98-F1
#
_cell.length_a   1.000
_cell.length_b   1.000
_cell.length_c   1.000
_cell.angle_alpha   90.00
_cell.angle_beta   90.00
_cell.angle_gamma   90.00
#
_symmetry.space_group_name_H-M   'P 1'
#
loop_
_entity.id
_entity.type
_entity.pdbx_description
1 polymer ?
#
loop_
_entity_poly.entity_id
_entity_poly.type
_entity_poly.pdbx_seq_one_letter_code
_entity_poly.pdbx_strand_id
1 'polypeptide(L)'
;MAAQVGRRICTVCGKEFEKTSFMKPYDNICSFECFDKNFWNEYVREYNSEPELHCIINGTAYSVGKENVSSFNKGFDGRKFKIQKNSGQIIVTTNLRCNGDVPIEYRTYLPDDAEFIWGEE
;
A
#
# COMPACT_ATOMS: atom_id res chain seq x y z
N MET A 1 11.56 -0.18 -39.76
CA MET A 1 11.98 -1.28 -38.87
C MET A 1 10.84 -1.56 -37.91
N ALA A 2 10.18 -2.72 -38.01
CA ALA A 2 9.16 -3.09 -37.04
C ALA A 2 9.87 -3.44 -35.73
N ALA A 3 9.60 -2.70 -34.67
CA ALA A 3 10.07 -3.07 -33.34
C ALA A 3 9.54 -4.48 -33.05
N GLN A 4 10.43 -5.43 -32.75
CA GLN A 4 10.03 -6.73 -32.21
C GLN A 4 9.26 -6.47 -30.93
N VAL A 5 7.94 -6.56 -31.00
CA VAL A 5 7.07 -6.43 -29.84
C VAL A 5 7.22 -7.73 -29.07
N GLY A 6 8.15 -7.76 -28.12
CA GLY A 6 8.38 -8.93 -27.28
C GLY A 6 7.09 -9.23 -26.52
N ARG A 7 6.50 -10.40 -26.77
CA ARG A 7 5.38 -10.91 -25.95
C ARG A 7 5.84 -11.01 -24.50
N ARG A 8 5.07 -10.43 -23.58
CA ARG A 8 5.30 -10.45 -22.14
C ARG A 8 4.20 -11.25 -21.45
N ILE A 9 4.51 -11.82 -20.29
CA ILE A 9 3.53 -12.50 -19.44
C ILE A 9 3.27 -11.62 -18.24
N CYS A 10 1.99 -11.38 -17.92
CA CYS A 10 1.62 -10.62 -16.74
C CYS A 10 1.97 -11.38 -15.47
N THR A 11 2.70 -10.75 -14.54
CA THR A 11 3.06 -11.38 -13.25
C THR A 11 1.88 -11.60 -12.31
N VAL A 12 0.77 -10.88 -12.53
CA VAL A 12 -0.42 -10.92 -11.66
C VAL A 12 -1.44 -11.95 -12.14
N CYS A 13 -1.70 -11.98 -13.45
CA CYS A 13 -2.75 -12.84 -14.01
C CYS A 13 -2.28 -13.89 -15.02
N GLY A 14 -0.98 -13.91 -15.36
CA GLY A 14 -0.39 -14.87 -16.31
C GLY A 14 -0.77 -14.66 -17.78
N LYS A 15 -1.56 -13.64 -18.12
CA LYS A 15 -1.95 -13.36 -19.51
C LYS A 15 -0.77 -12.85 -20.34
N GLU A 16 -0.71 -13.26 -21.59
CA GLU A 16 0.22 -12.69 -22.57
C GLU A 16 -0.26 -11.30 -23.03
N PHE A 17 0.66 -10.36 -23.18
CA PHE A 17 0.39 -9.03 -23.68
C PHE A 17 1.61 -8.43 -24.40
N GLU A 18 1.34 -7.49 -25.31
CA GLU A 18 2.36 -6.96 -26.24
C GLU A 18 2.80 -5.53 -25.89
N LYS A 19 1.86 -4.67 -25.49
CA LYS A 19 2.13 -3.27 -25.16
C LYS A 19 2.06 -3.07 -23.66
N THR A 20 3.09 -2.43 -23.10
CA THR A 20 3.05 -2.00 -21.70
C THR A 20 2.29 -0.68 -21.59
N SER A 21 1.44 -0.57 -20.57
CA SER A 21 0.81 0.68 -20.16
C SER A 21 1.59 1.39 -19.05
N PHE A 22 2.59 0.71 -18.46
CA PHE A 22 3.30 1.17 -17.27
C PHE A 22 4.81 1.24 -17.50
N MET A 23 5.45 2.13 -16.75
CA MET A 23 6.91 2.23 -16.72
C MET A 23 7.50 1.17 -15.79
N LYS A 24 8.78 0.87 -15.98
CA LYS A 24 9.55 0.03 -15.05
C LYS A 24 9.41 0.55 -13.60
N PRO A 25 9.30 -0.33 -12.60
CA PRO A 25 9.41 -1.79 -12.67
C PRO A 25 8.11 -2.54 -13.05
N TYR A 26 7.04 -1.83 -13.41
CA TYR A 26 5.70 -2.40 -13.63
C TYR A 26 5.39 -2.72 -15.10
N ASP A 27 6.40 -2.74 -15.98
CA ASP A 27 6.23 -2.98 -17.42
C ASP A 27 5.87 -4.43 -17.78
N ASN A 28 5.80 -5.30 -16.78
CA ASN A 28 5.30 -6.67 -16.82
C ASN A 28 3.84 -6.81 -16.31
N ILE A 29 3.11 -5.72 -16.14
CA ILE A 29 1.68 -5.72 -15.74
C ILE A 29 0.81 -5.34 -16.95
N CYS A 30 -0.23 -6.14 -17.23
CA CYS A 30 -1.00 -6.01 -18.48
C CYS A 30 -2.17 -5.01 -18.42
N SER A 31 -2.62 -4.58 -17.23
CA SER A 31 -3.79 -3.71 -17.07
C SER A 31 -3.78 -2.97 -15.74
N PHE A 32 -4.58 -1.91 -15.62
CA PHE A 32 -4.81 -1.23 -14.34
C PHE A 32 -5.38 -2.15 -13.27
N GLU A 33 -6.31 -3.03 -13.61
CA GLU A 33 -6.83 -4.03 -12.66
C GLU A 33 -5.72 -4.93 -12.09
N CYS A 34 -4.78 -5.36 -12.94
CA CYS A 34 -3.62 -6.13 -12.47
C CYS A 34 -2.64 -5.25 -11.67
N PHE A 35 -2.50 -3.97 -12.01
CA PHE A 35 -1.67 -3.03 -11.27
C PHE A 35 -2.21 -2.82 -9.85
N ASP A 36 -3.52 -2.63 -9.71
CA ASP A 36 -4.18 -2.48 -8.41
C ASP A 36 -4.08 -3.76 -7.59
N LYS A 37 -4.31 -4.93 -8.20
CA LYS A 37 -4.10 -6.23 -7.54
C LYS A 37 -2.65 -6.44 -7.11
N ASN A 38 -1.69 -6.03 -7.94
CA ASN A 38 -0.28 -6.09 -7.59
C ASN A 38 0.02 -5.23 -6.36
N PHE A 39 -0.51 -4.01 -6.31
CA PHE A 39 -0.37 -3.12 -5.17
C PHE A 39 -0.91 -3.78 -3.88
N TRP A 40 -2.13 -4.31 -3.90
CA TRP A 40 -2.71 -4.94 -2.72
C TRP A 40 -2.02 -6.25 -2.32
N ASN A 41 -1.52 -7.03 -3.28
CA ASN A 41 -0.71 -8.22 -3.00
C ASN A 41 0.60 -7.87 -2.26
N GLU A 42 1.31 -6.82 -2.72
CA GLU A 42 2.51 -6.35 -2.03
C GLU A 42 2.15 -5.74 -0.67
N TYR A 43 1.05 -4.99 -0.55
CA TYR A 43 0.60 -4.45 0.72
C TYR A 43 0.30 -5.57 1.74
N VAL A 44 -0.38 -6.65 1.34
CA VAL A 44 -0.60 -7.83 2.20
C VAL A 44 0.73 -8.44 2.64
N ARG A 45 1.70 -8.54 1.74
CA ARG A 45 3.01 -9.08 2.06
C ARG A 45 3.73 -8.21 3.09
N GLU A 46 3.76 -6.90 2.87
CA GLU A 46 4.39 -5.91 3.75
C GLU A 46 3.68 -5.83 5.12
N TYR A 47 2.35 -5.84 5.14
CA TYR A 47 1.54 -5.90 6.36
C TYR A 47 1.89 -7.11 7.23
N ASN A 48 2.13 -8.27 6.62
CA ASN A 48 2.51 -9.48 7.36
C ASN A 48 3.97 -9.49 7.82
N SER A 49 4.89 -8.88 7.07
CA SER A 49 6.32 -8.87 7.43
C SER A 49 6.70 -7.72 8.37
N GLU A 50 6.02 -6.58 8.26
CA GLU A 50 6.28 -5.34 8.99
C GLU A 50 4.95 -4.76 9.54
N PRO A 51 4.25 -5.50 10.43
CA PRO A 51 2.93 -5.11 10.93
C PRO A 51 2.93 -3.82 11.73
N GLU A 52 4.07 -3.38 12.25
CA GLU A 52 4.25 -2.10 12.95
C GLU A 52 4.26 -0.88 12.00
N LEU A 53 4.51 -1.10 10.71
CA LEU A 53 4.53 -0.06 9.68
C LEU A 53 3.19 0.05 8.93
N HIS A 54 2.23 -0.83 9.21
CA HIS A 54 0.96 -0.89 8.51
C HIS A 54 -0.21 -0.95 9.50
N CYS A 55 -1.33 -0.33 9.16
CA CYS A 55 -2.53 -0.31 9.98
C CYS A 55 -3.76 -0.35 9.08
N ILE A 56 -4.77 -1.12 9.47
CA ILE A 56 -6.10 -1.09 8.86
C ILE A 56 -7.07 -0.49 9.88
N ILE A 57 -7.69 0.63 9.52
CA ILE A 57 -8.58 1.40 10.38
C ILE A 57 -9.89 1.63 9.63
N ASN A 58 -10.98 1.04 10.12
CA ASN A 58 -12.32 1.09 9.52
C ASN A 58 -12.35 0.70 8.03
N GLY A 59 -11.60 -0.33 7.65
CA GLY A 59 -11.48 -0.82 6.29
C GLY A 59 -10.59 0.02 5.38
N THR A 60 -9.89 1.04 5.90
CA THR A 60 -8.93 1.85 5.15
C THR A 60 -7.50 1.47 5.54
N ALA A 61 -6.65 1.27 4.54
CA ALA A 61 -5.25 0.92 4.71
C ALA A 61 -4.35 2.15 4.89
N TYR A 62 -3.45 2.10 5.86
CA TYR A 62 -2.47 3.13 6.14
C TYR A 62 -1.06 2.56 6.28
N SER A 63 -0.05 3.33 5.86
CA SER A 63 1.36 3.01 6.08
C SER A 63 2.05 4.12 6.88
N VAL A 64 2.96 3.72 7.76
CA VAL A 64 3.77 4.59 8.60
C VAL A 64 5.12 4.77 7.92
N GLY A 65 5.34 5.95 7.37
CA GLY A 65 6.58 6.30 6.69
C GLY A 65 7.71 6.66 7.65
N LYS A 66 8.93 6.70 7.11
CA LYS A 66 10.13 7.13 7.85
C LYS A 66 10.02 8.59 8.30
N GLU A 67 10.39 8.88 9.54
CA GLU A 67 10.28 10.25 10.08
C GLU A 67 11.40 11.19 9.64
N ASN A 68 12.57 10.65 9.26
CA ASN A 68 13.76 11.40 8.86
C ASN A 68 13.73 11.83 7.39
N VAL A 69 12.60 12.34 6.93
CA VAL A 69 12.41 12.90 5.59
C VAL A 69 11.97 14.36 5.70
N SER A 70 12.21 15.15 4.66
CA SER A 70 11.69 16.52 4.56
C SER A 70 10.16 16.52 4.77
N SER A 71 9.63 17.54 5.44
CA SER A 71 8.19 17.68 5.71
C SER A 71 7.34 17.57 4.44
N PHE A 72 7.82 18.13 3.31
CA PHE A 72 7.16 18.04 2.01
C PHE A 72 6.97 16.61 1.49
N ASN A 73 7.74 15.64 2.02
CA ASN A 73 7.66 14.23 1.65
C ASN A 73 6.93 13.38 2.71
N LYS A 74 6.44 14.01 3.79
CA LYS A 74 5.63 13.33 4.79
C LYS A 74 4.19 13.23 4.32
N GLY A 75 3.55 12.09 4.58
CA GLY A 75 2.13 11.95 4.36
C GLY A 75 1.32 12.91 5.25
N PHE A 76 0.14 13.30 4.78
CA PHE A 76 -0.71 14.32 5.41
C PHE A 76 0.02 15.61 5.81
N ASP A 77 0.98 16.05 4.99
CA ASP A 77 1.74 17.30 5.18
C ASP A 77 2.43 17.41 6.54
N GLY A 78 2.83 16.27 7.13
CA GLY A 78 3.51 16.25 8.42
C GLY A 78 2.58 16.32 9.65
N ARG A 79 1.26 16.19 9.48
CA ARG A 79 0.32 16.18 10.61
C ARG A 79 0.64 15.02 11.56
N LYS A 80 0.65 15.29 12.86
CA LYS A 80 0.85 14.27 13.92
C LYS A 80 -0.42 13.42 14.09
N PHE A 81 -0.25 12.11 14.09
CA PHE A 81 -1.28 11.12 14.38
C PHE A 81 -0.83 10.24 15.53
N LYS A 82 -1.81 9.77 16.31
CA LYS A 82 -1.64 8.76 17.34
C LYS A 82 -2.60 7.62 17.02
N ILE A 83 -2.05 6.41 16.90
CA ILE A 83 -2.76 5.20 16.48
C ILE A 83 -2.53 4.13 17.55
N GLN A 84 -3.59 3.44 17.93
CA GLN A 84 -3.52 2.29 18.82
C GLN A 84 -3.84 1.02 18.04
N LYS A 85 -2.91 0.06 18.04
CA LYS A 85 -3.10 -1.27 17.47
C LYS A 85 -3.87 -2.16 18.44
N ASN A 86 -4.59 -3.16 17.94
CA ASN A 86 -5.25 -4.19 18.75
C ASN A 86 -4.26 -5.01 19.59
N SER A 87 -2.98 -5.03 19.21
CA SER A 87 -1.89 -5.59 20.02
C SER A 87 -1.57 -4.78 21.29
N GLY A 88 -2.14 -3.58 21.44
CA GLY A 88 -1.83 -2.62 22.50
C GLY A 88 -0.70 -1.66 22.16
N GLN A 89 -0.02 -1.82 21.00
CA GLN A 89 1.04 -0.92 20.55
C GLN A 89 0.48 0.48 20.23
N ILE A 90 1.18 1.52 20.68
CA ILE A 90 0.88 2.91 20.34
C ILE A 90 1.91 3.40 19.32
N ILE A 91 1.42 3.89 18.19
CA ILE A 91 2.22 4.50 17.13
C ILE A 91 1.96 6.00 17.14
N VAL A 92 3.04 6.79 17.22
CA VAL A 92 3.00 8.24 17.06
C VAL A 92 3.84 8.59 15.83
N THR A 93 3.22 9.20 14.82
CA THR A 93 3.88 9.51 13.55
C THR A 93 3.43 10.84 12.98
N THR A 94 4.31 11.50 12.24
CA THR A 94 3.97 12.65 11.38
C THR A 94 4.00 12.28 9.89
N ASN A 95 4.29 11.03 9.54
CA ASN A 95 4.39 10.55 8.16
C ASN A 95 3.43 9.39 7.91
N LEU A 96 2.15 9.59 8.23
CA LEU A 96 1.10 8.63 7.91
C LEU A 96 0.65 8.79 6.46
N ARG A 97 0.54 7.69 5.72
CA ARG A 97 0.08 7.70 4.33
C ARG A 97 -1.20 6.89 4.19
N CYS A 98 -2.22 7.47 3.56
CA CYS A 98 -3.44 6.75 3.20
C CYS A 98 -3.21 5.99 1.90
N ASN A 99 -3.45 4.68 1.92
CA ASN A 99 -3.26 3.78 0.79
C ASN A 99 -4.57 3.42 0.08
N GLY A 100 -5.72 3.83 0.64
CA GLY A 100 -7.04 3.62 0.07
C GLY A 100 -7.87 2.60 0.85
N ASP A 101 -9.13 2.44 0.43
CA ASP A 101 -10.05 1.48 1.03
C ASP A 101 -9.70 0.05 0.62
N VAL A 102 -9.67 -0.86 1.59
CA VAL A 102 -9.35 -2.27 1.37
C VAL A 102 -10.45 -2.94 0.52
N PRO A 103 -10.12 -3.45 -0.69
CA PRO A 103 -11.09 -4.13 -1.54
C PRO A 103 -11.58 -5.41 -0.89
N ILE A 104 -12.78 -5.84 -1.28
CA ILE A 104 -13.52 -6.90 -0.57
C ILE A 104 -12.74 -8.22 -0.54
N GLU A 105 -12.02 -8.54 -1.62
CA GLU A 105 -11.21 -9.75 -1.73
C GLU A 105 -9.97 -9.75 -0.81
N TYR A 106 -9.55 -8.57 -0.33
CA TYR A 106 -8.38 -8.41 0.53
C TYR A 106 -8.72 -8.29 2.03
N ARG A 107 -9.99 -8.00 2.38
CA ARG A 107 -10.41 -7.75 3.77
C ARG A 107 -10.15 -8.91 4.73
N THR A 108 -10.19 -10.15 4.25
CA THR A 108 -9.86 -11.33 5.07
C THR A 108 -8.37 -11.38 5.43
N TYR A 109 -7.50 -10.81 4.59
CA TYR A 109 -6.06 -10.76 4.80
C TYR A 109 -5.61 -9.48 5.50
N LEU A 110 -6.41 -8.42 5.38
CA LEU A 110 -6.20 -7.09 5.95
C LEU A 110 -7.39 -6.71 6.84
N PRO A 111 -7.59 -7.40 7.98
CA PRO A 111 -8.66 -7.06 8.91
C PRO A 111 -8.35 -5.74 9.62
N ASP A 112 -9.39 -5.05 10.10
CA ASP A 112 -9.23 -3.92 11.01
C ASP A 112 -8.39 -4.31 12.22
N ASP A 113 -7.33 -3.55 12.48
CA ASP A 113 -6.33 -3.90 13.49
C ASP A 113 -5.85 -2.70 14.31
N ALA A 114 -6.42 -1.53 14.06
CA ALA A 114 -6.06 -0.30 14.72
C ALA A 114 -7.21 0.72 14.77
N GLU A 115 -7.04 1.71 15.63
CA GLU A 115 -7.90 2.88 15.74
C GLU A 115 -7.11 4.17 15.88
N PHE A 116 -7.65 5.27 15.33
CA PHE A 116 -7.15 6.60 15.66
C PHE A 116 -7.59 6.97 17.07
N ILE A 117 -6.64 7.35 17.91
CA ILE A 117 -6.92 7.81 19.26
C ILE A 117 -6.67 9.31 19.37
N TRP A 118 -7.63 10.02 19.95
CA TRP A 118 -7.57 11.45 20.23
C TRP A 118 -7.45 11.61 21.74
N GLY A 119 -6.44 12.35 22.22
CA GLY A 119 -6.24 12.52 23.67
C GLY A 119 -4.92 13.20 23.99
N GLU A 120 -4.98 14.05 25.01
CA GLU A 120 -4.07 15.16 25.35
C GLU A 120 -2.63 14.74 25.63
N GLU A 121 -1.68 15.63 25.31
CA GLU A 121 -0.33 15.58 25.87
C GLU A 121 -0.36 15.75 27.40
#